data_AF-A0A1V5G905-F1
#
_entry.id   AF-A0A1V5G905-F1
#
_cell.length_a   1.000
_cell.length_b   1.000
_cell.length_c   1.000
_cell.angle_alpha   90.00
_cell.angle_beta   90.00
_cell.angle_gamma   90.00
#
_symmetry.space_group_name_H-M   'P 1'
#
loop_
_entity.id
_entity.type
_entity.pdbx_description
1 polymer ?
#
loop_
_entity_poly.entity_id
_entity_poly.type
_entity_poly.pdbx_seq_one_letter_code
_entity_poly.pdbx_strand_id
1 'polypeptide(L)'
;MDIYTYLLDDIVAYPYKLGEDVDLIVTTQEHAEKLSAVVPEPHRIARIAVRPSTHCMSEIVKLQPSESVGILCDSPRFGKLLSNLCDIYTEGVDVSEPCLFDGDVDAYLADKTVVLVPENYDRWETEDMLLSKRSCRLIQCSYRIDEGSFIYLEEKVQRLRERRKL
;
A
#
# COMPACT_ATOMS: atom_id res chain seq x y z
N MET A 1 -1.11 -21.02 13.54
CA MET A 1 -0.43 -20.49 12.35
C MET A 1 -0.01 -19.10 12.76
N ASP A 2 1.28 -18.92 12.95
CA ASP A 2 1.83 -17.68 13.48
C ASP A 2 2.22 -16.79 12.31
N ILE A 3 1.89 -15.51 12.41
CA ILE A 3 2.14 -14.51 11.37
C ILE A 3 3.11 -13.50 11.97
N TYR A 4 4.19 -13.25 11.25
CA TYR A 4 5.22 -12.28 11.62
C TYR A 4 5.39 -11.29 10.48
N THR A 5 5.55 -10.01 10.82
CA THR A 5 5.77 -8.93 9.85
C THR A 5 7.20 -8.44 9.97
N TYR A 6 7.86 -8.25 8.83
CA TYR A 6 9.21 -7.75 8.75
C TYR A 6 9.29 -6.62 7.72
N LEU A 7 10.14 -5.64 7.99
CA LEU A 7 10.53 -4.67 6.97
C LEU A 7 11.49 -5.34 5.99
N LEU A 8 11.33 -5.04 4.70
CA LEU A 8 12.19 -5.60 3.66
C LEU A 8 13.66 -5.26 3.92
N ASP A 9 13.95 -3.99 4.19
CA ASP A 9 15.32 -3.51 4.40
C ASP A 9 15.98 -4.17 5.62
N ASP A 10 15.20 -4.47 6.66
CA ASP A 10 15.69 -5.22 7.82
C ASP A 10 16.11 -6.64 7.46
N ILE A 11 15.32 -7.34 6.64
CA ILE A 11 15.65 -8.71 6.22
C ILE A 11 16.80 -8.73 5.23
N VAL A 12 16.87 -7.75 4.32
CA VAL A 12 17.99 -7.62 3.38
C VAL A 12 19.29 -7.34 4.13
N ALA A 13 19.28 -6.47 5.15
CA ALA A 13 20.45 -6.16 5.96
C ALA A 13 20.81 -7.30 6.93
N TYR A 14 19.81 -7.99 7.48
CA TYR A 14 19.98 -9.02 8.50
C TYR A 14 19.13 -10.28 8.19
N PRO A 15 19.53 -11.10 7.20
CA PRO A 15 18.72 -12.24 6.75
C PRO A 15 18.39 -13.28 7.83
N TYR A 16 19.26 -13.41 8.84
CA TYR A 16 19.07 -14.29 10.00
C TYR A 16 17.87 -13.91 10.87
N LYS A 17 17.32 -12.69 10.74
CA LYS A 17 16.07 -12.30 11.41
C LYS A 17 14.87 -13.10 10.87
N LEU A 18 14.97 -13.62 9.66
CA LEU A 18 13.99 -14.53 9.11
C LEU A 18 14.19 -15.90 9.76
N GLY A 19 13.25 -16.31 10.62
CA GLY A 19 13.36 -17.58 11.34
C GLY A 19 13.55 -18.78 10.39
N GLU A 20 14.37 -19.75 10.78
CA GLU A 20 14.65 -20.94 9.97
C GLU A 20 13.38 -21.76 9.69
N ASP A 21 12.40 -21.70 10.60
CA ASP A 21 11.12 -22.42 10.57
C ASP A 21 10.01 -21.71 9.76
N VAL A 22 10.33 -20.64 9.02
CA VAL A 22 9.33 -19.96 8.18
C VAL A 22 8.96 -20.85 7.00
N ASP A 23 7.69 -21.27 6.90
CA ASP A 23 7.20 -22.11 5.79
C ASP A 23 6.88 -21.32 4.52
N LEU A 24 6.50 -20.05 4.68
CA LEU A 24 5.95 -19.23 3.62
C LEU A 24 6.27 -17.76 3.88
N ILE A 25 6.87 -17.11 2.88
CA ILE A 25 7.13 -15.67 2.88
C ILE A 25 6.19 -15.04 1.86
N VAL A 26 5.30 -14.16 2.29
CA VAL A 26 4.37 -13.46 1.39
C VAL A 26 4.90 -12.06 1.13
N THR A 27 5.07 -11.69 -0.14
CA THR A 27 5.65 -10.39 -0.50
C THR A 27 5.23 -9.95 -1.91
N THR A 28 5.32 -8.66 -2.20
CA THR A 28 4.99 -8.13 -3.53
C THR A 28 6.02 -8.58 -4.57
N GLN A 29 5.63 -8.58 -5.85
CA GLN A 29 6.54 -8.96 -6.95
C GLN A 29 7.87 -8.19 -6.92
N GLU A 30 7.84 -6.88 -6.72
CA GLU A 30 9.06 -6.06 -6.67
C GLU A 30 9.97 -6.42 -5.48
N HIS A 31 9.38 -6.72 -4.31
CA HIS A 31 10.15 -7.10 -3.14
C HIS A 31 10.67 -8.54 -3.20
N ALA A 32 9.98 -9.43 -3.93
CA ALA A 32 10.39 -10.82 -4.10
C ALA A 32 11.75 -10.95 -4.78
N GLU A 33 12.06 -10.09 -5.75
CA GLU A 33 13.35 -10.09 -6.44
C GLU A 33 14.49 -9.81 -5.45
N LYS A 34 14.35 -8.77 -4.64
CA LYS A 34 15.31 -8.42 -3.58
C LYS A 34 15.46 -9.53 -2.55
N LEU A 35 14.35 -10.14 -2.11
CA LEU A 35 14.38 -11.22 -1.11
C LEU A 35 15.01 -12.51 -1.65
N SER A 36 14.81 -12.82 -2.93
CA SER A 36 15.35 -14.06 -3.52
C SER A 36 16.88 -14.14 -3.50
N ALA A 37 17.57 -13.00 -3.36
CA ALA A 37 19.02 -12.94 -3.25
C ALA A 37 19.55 -13.25 -1.84
N VAL A 38 18.72 -13.16 -0.81
CA VAL A 38 19.14 -13.28 0.60
C VAL A 38 18.46 -14.44 1.34
N VAL A 39 17.32 -14.92 0.86
CA VAL A 39 16.59 -16.03 1.48
C VAL A 39 17.18 -17.37 1.00
N PRO A 40 17.55 -18.29 1.92
CA PRO A 40 18.18 -19.58 1.56
C PRO A 40 17.31 -20.47 0.66
N GLU A 41 15.98 -20.37 0.81
CA GLU A 41 15.01 -21.18 0.09
C GLU A 41 14.00 -20.30 -0.66
N PRO A 42 14.35 -19.77 -1.85
CA PRO A 42 13.50 -18.83 -2.59
C PRO A 42 12.12 -19.38 -2.97
N HIS A 43 11.95 -20.69 -3.03
CA HIS A 43 10.66 -21.34 -3.32
C HIS A 43 9.61 -21.10 -2.21
N ARG A 44 10.05 -20.77 -0.99
CA ARG A 44 9.18 -20.34 0.11
C ARG A 44 8.57 -18.95 -0.12
N ILE A 45 9.11 -18.16 -1.06
CA ILE A 45 8.57 -16.86 -1.43
C ILE A 45 7.30 -17.06 -2.27
N ALA A 46 6.19 -16.53 -1.80
CA ALA A 46 4.96 -16.33 -2.53
C ALA A 46 4.89 -14.87 -2.99
N ARG A 47 4.90 -14.70 -4.32
CA ARG A 47 4.79 -13.40 -4.96
C ARG A 47 3.32 -13.06 -5.08
N ILE A 48 2.94 -11.88 -4.60
CA ILE A 48 1.59 -11.36 -4.73
C ILE A 48 1.60 -10.09 -5.57
N ALA A 49 0.58 -9.94 -6.39
CA ALA A 49 0.19 -8.67 -6.95
C ALA A 49 -0.84 -8.00 -6.02
N VAL A 50 -0.80 -6.68 -6.05
CA VAL A 50 -1.71 -5.83 -5.29
C VAL A 50 -2.38 -4.86 -6.24
N ARG A 51 -3.64 -4.56 -5.96
CA ARG A 51 -4.45 -3.61 -6.71
C ARG A 51 -5.10 -2.60 -5.77
N PRO A 52 -5.44 -1.40 -6.25
CA PRO A 52 -6.22 -0.46 -5.47
C PRO A 52 -7.57 -1.10 -5.10
N SER A 53 -8.12 -0.74 -3.94
CA SER A 53 -9.44 -1.20 -3.52
C SER A 53 -10.52 -0.72 -4.49
N THR A 54 -11.62 -1.47 -4.61
CA THR A 54 -12.76 -1.10 -5.45
C THR A 54 -13.37 0.24 -5.04
N HIS A 55 -13.40 0.50 -3.73
CA HIS A 55 -13.80 1.79 -3.16
C HIS A 55 -12.92 2.94 -3.69
N CYS A 56 -11.60 2.82 -3.51
CA CYS A 56 -10.62 3.79 -3.99
C CYS A 56 -10.80 4.07 -5.50
N MET A 57 -10.87 3.01 -6.31
CA MET A 57 -11.09 3.13 -7.75
C MET A 57 -12.39 3.85 -8.08
N SER A 58 -13.49 3.51 -7.40
CA SER A 58 -14.80 4.10 -7.67
C SER A 58 -14.87 5.59 -7.37
N GLU A 59 -14.04 6.09 -6.46
CA GLU A 59 -13.95 7.51 -6.14
C GLU A 59 -12.99 8.25 -7.07
N ILE A 60 -11.85 7.64 -7.42
CA ILE A 60 -10.88 8.22 -8.37
C ILE A 60 -11.53 8.46 -9.75
N VAL A 61 -12.28 7.51 -10.29
CA VAL A 61 -12.92 7.67 -11.61
C VAL A 61 -14.03 8.74 -11.64
N LYS A 62 -14.48 9.20 -10.47
CA LYS A 62 -15.48 10.26 -10.34
C LYS A 62 -14.85 11.64 -10.16
N LEU A 63 -13.52 11.73 -10.08
CA LEU A 63 -12.84 13.02 -9.97
C LEU A 63 -13.18 13.91 -11.17
N GLN A 64 -13.44 15.18 -10.90
CA GLN A 64 -13.86 16.17 -11.88
C GLN A 64 -12.70 17.10 -12.24
N PRO A 65 -12.60 17.58 -13.49
CA PRO A 65 -11.56 18.53 -13.90
C PRO A 65 -11.50 19.84 -13.08
N SER A 66 -12.59 20.21 -12.42
CA SER A 66 -12.65 21.40 -11.55
C SER A 66 -12.12 21.15 -10.13
N GLU A 67 -11.81 19.91 -9.76
CA GLU A 67 -11.29 19.57 -8.44
C GLU A 67 -9.76 19.73 -8.42
N SER A 68 -9.24 20.37 -7.37
CA SER A 68 -7.81 20.34 -7.05
C SER A 68 -7.56 19.19 -6.07
N VAL A 69 -6.78 18.21 -6.52
CA VAL A 69 -6.59 16.93 -5.83
C VAL A 69 -5.21 16.91 -5.17
N GLY A 70 -5.19 16.72 -3.85
CA GLY A 70 -3.98 16.44 -3.09
C GLY A 70 -3.84 14.94 -2.79
N ILE A 71 -2.60 14.49 -2.59
CA ILE A 71 -2.28 13.15 -2.09
C ILE A 71 -1.47 13.32 -0.81
N LEU A 72 -1.95 12.79 0.30
CA LEU A 72 -1.25 12.81 1.58
C LEU A 72 -0.96 11.37 2.02
N CYS A 73 0.31 11.07 2.33
CA CYS A 73 0.76 9.69 2.53
C CYS A 73 1.91 9.54 3.53
N ASP A 74 2.18 8.30 3.93
CA ASP A 74 3.24 7.92 4.87
C ASP A 74 4.54 7.51 4.18
N SER A 75 4.50 7.30 2.86
CA SER A 75 5.65 6.88 2.09
C SER A 75 5.61 7.42 0.66
N PRO A 76 6.77 7.82 0.09
CA PRO A 76 6.85 8.31 -1.29
C PRO A 76 6.33 7.28 -2.31
N ARG A 77 6.56 5.99 -2.02
CA ARG A 77 6.10 4.89 -2.87
C ARG A 77 4.59 4.83 -2.96
N PHE A 78 3.89 4.95 -1.83
CA PHE A 78 2.43 4.95 -1.81
C PHE A 78 1.87 6.18 -2.53
N GLY A 79 2.45 7.36 -2.28
CA GLY A 79 2.07 8.60 -2.99
C GLY A 79 2.20 8.46 -4.51
N LYS A 80 3.34 7.94 -4.98
CA LYS A 80 3.58 7.70 -6.42
C LYS A 80 2.59 6.71 -7.03
N LEU A 81 2.25 5.64 -6.29
CA LEU A 81 1.27 4.67 -6.74
C LEU A 81 -0.11 5.32 -6.94
N LEU A 82 -0.54 6.21 -6.04
CA LEU A 82 -1.80 6.95 -6.20
C LEU A 82 -1.76 7.99 -7.32
N SER A 83 -0.66 8.74 -7.44
CA SER A 83 -0.47 9.70 -8.54
C SER A 83 -0.62 9.00 -9.89
N ASN A 84 0.08 7.88 -10.08
CA ASN A 84 -0.01 7.10 -11.32
C ASN A 84 -1.44 6.58 -11.58
N LEU A 85 -2.23 6.24 -10.55
CA LEU A 85 -3.62 5.86 -10.75
C LEU A 85 -4.44 7.03 -11.28
N CYS A 86 -4.29 8.22 -10.69
CA CYS A 86 -4.99 9.40 -11.16
C CYS A 86 -4.61 9.70 -12.62
N ASP A 87 -3.32 9.63 -12.97
CA ASP A 87 -2.85 9.85 -14.34
C ASP A 87 -3.49 8.88 -15.36
N ILE A 88 -3.72 7.63 -14.96
CA ILE A 88 -4.29 6.59 -15.83
C ILE A 88 -5.81 6.72 -15.97
N TYR A 89 -6.50 7.07 -14.87
CA TYR A 89 -7.96 6.92 -14.74
C TYR A 89 -8.72 8.25 -14.74
N THR A 90 -8.03 9.38 -14.76
CA THR A 90 -8.63 10.71 -14.80
C THR A 90 -8.09 11.51 -15.98
N GLU A 91 -8.92 12.40 -16.52
CA GLU A 91 -8.55 13.29 -17.61
C GLU A 91 -8.87 14.73 -17.22
N GLY A 92 -7.87 15.61 -17.33
CA GLY A 92 -8.03 17.04 -17.02
C GLY A 92 -8.17 17.38 -15.53
N VAL A 93 -7.90 16.43 -14.63
CA VAL A 93 -7.87 16.67 -13.17
C VAL A 93 -6.50 17.19 -12.76
N ASP A 94 -6.48 18.26 -11.96
CA ASP A 94 -5.24 18.81 -11.39
C ASP A 94 -4.84 18.03 -10.14
N VAL A 95 -3.87 17.13 -10.28
CA VAL A 95 -3.34 16.30 -9.20
C VAL A 95 -1.97 16.84 -8.80
N SER A 96 -1.88 17.31 -7.56
CA SER A 96 -0.62 17.79 -7.00
C SER A 96 0.32 16.65 -6.62
N GLU A 97 1.63 16.93 -6.64
CA GLU A 97 2.66 16.02 -6.13
C GLU A 97 2.32 15.53 -4.71
N PRO A 98 2.58 14.25 -4.38
CA PRO A 98 2.28 13.72 -3.05
C PRO A 98 3.03 14.44 -1.93
N CYS A 99 2.32 14.75 -0.86
CA CYS A 99 2.88 15.25 0.40
C CYS A 99 3.00 14.11 1.41
N LEU A 100 4.07 14.12 2.20
CA LEU A 100 4.22 13.21 3.34
C LEU A 100 3.55 13.83 4.58
N PHE A 101 3.06 12.98 5.48
CA PHE A 101 2.47 13.43 6.76
C PHE A 101 3.43 14.25 7.64
N ASP A 102 4.75 14.11 7.46
CA ASP A 102 5.78 14.88 8.18
C ASP A 102 6.19 16.19 7.46
N GLY A 103 5.53 16.52 6.35
CA GLY A 103 5.73 17.75 5.59
C GLY A 103 4.88 18.93 6.09
N ASP A 104 4.87 20.01 5.31
CA ASP A 104 4.01 21.18 5.54
C ASP A 104 2.58 20.91 5.04
N VAL A 105 1.84 20.09 5.79
CA VAL A 105 0.51 19.61 5.40
C VAL A 105 -0.50 20.74 5.34
N ASP A 106 -0.42 21.71 6.24
CA ASP A 106 -1.36 22.83 6.29
C ASP A 106 -1.26 23.73 5.06
N ALA A 107 -0.03 24.06 4.64
CA ALA A 107 0.18 24.80 3.40
C ALA A 107 -0.22 23.96 2.18
N TYR A 108 0.11 22.67 2.18
CA TYR A 108 -0.20 21.75 1.09
C TYR A 108 -1.70 21.59 0.84
N LEU A 109 -2.51 21.59 1.89
CA LEU A 109 -3.97 21.38 1.81
C LEU A 109 -4.76 22.67 1.60
N ALA A 110 -4.13 23.84 1.60
CA ALA A 110 -4.80 25.14 1.62
C ALA A 110 -5.74 25.39 0.44
N ASP A 111 -5.42 24.82 -0.73
CA ASP A 111 -6.13 24.99 -2.01
C ASP A 111 -6.82 23.70 -2.49
N LYS A 112 -6.76 22.61 -1.72
CA LYS A 112 -7.26 21.29 -2.14
C LYS A 112 -8.74 21.13 -1.85
N THR A 113 -9.48 20.68 -2.87
CA THR A 113 -10.90 20.35 -2.75
C THR A 113 -11.11 18.87 -2.45
N VAL A 114 -10.17 18.02 -2.86
CA VAL A 114 -10.18 16.58 -2.61
C VAL A 114 -8.80 16.14 -2.13
N VAL A 115 -8.76 15.22 -1.16
CA VAL A 115 -7.50 14.67 -0.66
C VAL A 115 -7.58 13.15 -0.62
N LEU A 116 -6.65 12.51 -1.32
CA LEU A 116 -6.42 11.07 -1.28
C LEU A 116 -5.53 10.75 -0.09
N VAL A 117 -5.97 9.82 0.77
CA VAL A 117 -5.29 9.45 2.02
C VAL A 117 -5.27 7.94 2.21
N PRO A 118 -4.30 7.35 2.92
CA PRO A 118 -4.37 5.93 3.28
C PRO A 118 -5.59 5.61 4.17
N GLU A 119 -6.14 4.40 4.08
CA GLU A 119 -7.32 3.94 4.86
C GLU A 119 -7.16 4.09 6.39
N ASN A 120 -5.92 4.09 6.91
CA ASN A 120 -5.62 4.28 8.33
C ASN A 120 -4.92 5.62 8.63
N TYR A 121 -5.25 6.68 7.88
CA TYR A 121 -4.57 7.99 8.00
C TYR A 121 -4.70 8.62 9.40
N ASP A 122 -5.70 8.21 10.17
CA ASP A 122 -5.99 8.67 11.54
C ASP A 122 -4.80 8.52 12.49
N ARG A 123 -3.90 7.57 12.21
CA ARG A 123 -2.68 7.34 13.00
C ARG A 123 -1.67 8.48 12.92
N TRP A 124 -1.78 9.32 11.88
CA TRP A 124 -0.94 10.49 11.65
C TRP A 124 -1.68 11.80 11.93
N GLU A 125 -2.96 11.76 12.32
CA GLU A 125 -3.66 12.98 12.73
C GLU A 125 -3.05 13.53 14.03
N THR A 126 -2.75 14.82 14.01
CA THR A 126 -2.37 15.62 15.18
C THR A 126 -3.47 16.65 15.43
N GLU A 127 -3.49 17.31 16.61
CA GLU A 127 -4.48 18.37 16.89
C GLU A 127 -4.48 19.48 15.84
N ASP A 128 -3.32 19.77 15.26
CA ASP A 128 -3.11 20.77 14.21
C ASP A 128 -3.49 20.25 12.80
N MET A 129 -3.35 18.94 12.55
CA MET A 129 -3.57 18.30 11.25
C MET A 129 -4.86 17.45 11.21
N LEU A 130 -5.95 17.95 11.80
CA LEU A 130 -7.25 17.24 11.76
C LEU A 130 -7.90 17.42 10.39
N LEU A 131 -7.82 16.38 9.56
CA LEU A 131 -8.42 16.40 8.22
C LEU A 131 -9.95 16.46 8.30
N SER A 132 -10.53 15.93 9.38
CA SER A 132 -11.96 16.00 9.65
C SER A 132 -12.50 17.43 9.79
N LYS A 133 -11.63 18.42 10.09
CA LYS A 133 -12.01 19.84 10.23
C LYS A 133 -11.88 20.62 8.91
N ARG A 134 -11.32 20.00 7.87
CA ARG A 134 -11.11 20.64 6.56
C ARG A 134 -12.37 20.51 5.71
N SER A 135 -12.60 21.48 4.83
CA SER A 135 -13.74 21.48 3.90
C SER A 135 -13.52 20.62 2.64
N CYS A 136 -12.42 19.86 2.60
CA CYS A 136 -12.09 18.99 1.47
C CYS A 136 -12.76 17.63 1.60
N ARG A 137 -13.05 17.00 0.46
CA ARG A 137 -13.53 15.61 0.42
C ARG A 137 -12.35 14.66 0.60
N LEU A 138 -12.42 13.77 1.58
CA LEU A 138 -11.41 12.74 1.79
C LEU A 138 -11.75 11.46 1.02
N ILE A 139 -10.80 10.94 0.27
CA ILE A 139 -10.89 9.63 -0.40
C ILE A 139 -9.87 8.71 0.27
N GLN A 140 -10.38 7.72 1.00
CA GLN A 140 -9.55 6.69 1.62
C GLN A 140 -9.14 5.64 0.59
N CYS A 141 -7.82 5.54 0.40
CA CYS A 141 -7.16 4.68 -0.55
C CYS A 141 -6.46 3.53 0.18
N SER A 142 -6.65 2.32 -0.33
CA SER A 142 -5.88 1.17 0.12
C SER A 142 -5.59 0.23 -1.06
N TYR A 143 -4.54 -0.57 -0.89
CA TYR A 143 -4.20 -1.65 -1.81
C TYR A 143 -4.57 -2.98 -1.17
N ARG A 144 -5.15 -3.86 -1.96
CA ARG A 144 -5.53 -5.23 -1.59
C ARG A 144 -4.79 -6.21 -2.48
N ILE A 145 -4.57 -7.42 -1.98
CA ILE A 145 -4.12 -8.54 -2.80
C ILE A 145 -5.13 -8.72 -3.94
N ASP A 146 -4.64 -8.89 -5.16
CA ASP A 146 -5.54 -9.19 -6.27
C ASP A 146 -6.15 -10.59 -6.12
N GLU A 147 -7.27 -10.83 -6.77
CA GLU A 147 -8.02 -12.08 -6.60
C GLU A 147 -7.23 -13.33 -7.02
N GLY A 148 -6.42 -13.23 -8.09
CA GLY A 148 -5.58 -14.33 -8.55
C GLY A 148 -4.48 -14.65 -7.54
N SER A 149 -3.81 -13.62 -7.00
CA SER A 149 -2.82 -13.82 -5.93
C SER A 149 -3.43 -14.35 -4.65
N PHE A 150 -4.68 -13.98 -4.34
CA PHE A 150 -5.39 -14.50 -3.17
C PHE A 150 -5.66 -16.00 -3.29
N ILE A 151 -6.22 -16.45 -4.42
CA ILE A 151 -6.46 -17.88 -4.71
C ILE A 151 -5.14 -18.66 -4.65
N TYR A 152 -4.08 -18.13 -5.29
CA TYR A 152 -2.75 -18.73 -5.26
C TYR A 152 -2.21 -18.91 -3.83
N LEU A 153 -2.37 -17.89 -2.98
CA LEU A 153 -1.97 -17.97 -1.58
C LEU A 153 -2.78 -19.00 -0.80
N GLU A 154 -4.10 -19.05 -0.99
CA GLU A 154 -4.96 -20.04 -0.32
C GLU A 154 -4.53 -21.47 -0.65
N GLU A 155 -4.29 -21.77 -1.93
CA GLU A 155 -3.79 -23.09 -2.36
C GLU A 155 -2.43 -23.41 -1.73
N LYS A 156 -1.50 -22.45 -1.68
CA LYS A 156 -0.16 -22.67 -1.12
C LYS A 156 -0.22 -22.92 0.38
N VAL A 157 -1.05 -22.19 1.11
CA VAL A 157 -1.30 -22.40 2.54
C VAL A 157 -1.96 -23.77 2.78
N GLN A 158 -2.93 -24.15 1.95
CA GLN A 158 -3.61 -25.45 2.07
C GLN A 158 -2.63 -26.62 1.88
N ARG A 159 -1.76 -26.57 0.86
CA ARG A 159 -0.73 -27.59 0.63
C ARG A 159 0.26 -27.70 1.81
N LEU A 160 0.63 -26.58 2.42
CA LEU A 160 1.49 -26.58 3.61
C LEU A 160 0.80 -27.21 4.82
N ARG A 161 -0.51 -26.94 5.01
CA ARG A 161 -1.31 -27.57 6.08
C ARG A 161 -1.42 -29.07 5.91
N GLU A 162 -1.60 -29.56 4.68
CA GLU A 162 -1.67 -30.99 4.38
C GLU A 162 -0.34 -31.70 4.65
N ARG A 163 0.79 -31.08 4.27
CA ARG A 163 2.13 -31.61 4.53
C ARG A 163 2.48 -31.71 6.01
N ARG A 164 1.94 -30.82 6.86
CA ARG A 164 2.17 -30.81 8.31
C ARG A 164 1.24 -31.74 9.10
N LYS A 165 0.17 -32.24 8.47
CA LYS A 165 -0.77 -33.21 9.06
C LYS A 165 -0.38 -34.67 8.77
N LEU A 166 0.66 -34.88 7.96
CA LEU A 166 1.39 -36.13 7.79
C LEU A 166 2.61 -36.12 8.71
#